data_AF-A0A9K3K923-F1
#
_entry.id   AF-A0A9K3K923-F1
#
_cell.length_a   1.000
_cell.length_b   1.000
_cell.length_c   1.000
_cell.angle_alpha   90.00
_cell.angle_beta   90.00
_cell.angle_gamma   90.00
#
_symmetry.space_group_name_H-M   'P 1'
#
loop_
_entity.id
_entity.type
_entity.pdbx_description
1 polymer ?
#
loop_
_entity_poly.entity_id
_entity_poly.type
_entity_poly.pdbx_seq_one_letter_code
_entity_poly.pdbx_strand_id
1 'polypeptide(L)'
;MASFLSSMITFLFPLKEGQIEDHPLVLKAVPGLTTVLDVALFRSVEGQLTATICSSHCLLKVWLDVKKQSQVVLQLLKQEEDENVHKTLYESFARQCLESANDAIERLSTDRMAQAANLTDPFESISPATSGGGGHHHHHPGSGSSMMSGVGVQGISSGVLESKDETGRRKPVQRRKDCWESPRLYCPDFVWADDAYSACQRWIRSLDKHPFMLHISSDTVTLVGGKHNKNVSTSILPTESTDLMPKTEHETTLLLQLIQDDVPMRLYQFKQAMEADVVVTKRLYLVKCEYRVPFRSFLEAHQSLLRAPPMEFVDHFLEQHDSKDDRTRASESEKLKTNLQALLNKPELIEMLALERELEQIELQLGEALFPFSEFARTLDHKRARLKVVPKLVDRDELPALQECVRRLKYILCRKAGSSETSTGIRPLLLDLRLVPRDDDIDETSSCVLFSNPSSLEDRIDELIDYLLTLSNLIKVKNAFATTKSPSGVDTIEFSVSVEQGCTEDFDPELLKCQLLDWFAMVDRQHELQDSHKDLPEEIRRAEMKMSIAGASAQSLKLVKERLATLQSDRQQRFEILQEMVEEVCLREMNLFVRLTQPAPQESLELKEVSTPGFLGIPLALAGETLPLG
;
A
#
# COMPACT_ATOMS: atom_id res chain seq x y z
N MET A 1 -56.96 -18.75 23.20
CA MET A 1 -55.85 -19.41 23.93
C MET A 1 -54.54 -19.39 23.15
N ALA A 2 -54.51 -19.78 21.87
CA ALA A 2 -53.27 -19.74 21.07
C ALA A 2 -52.64 -18.33 20.92
N SER A 3 -53.45 -17.29 20.65
CA SER A 3 -52.93 -15.90 20.58
C SER A 3 -52.40 -15.40 21.93
N PHE A 4 -53.09 -15.73 23.03
CA PHE A 4 -52.68 -15.35 24.38
C PHE A 4 -51.37 -16.02 24.81
N LEU A 5 -51.20 -17.32 24.52
CA LEU A 5 -49.95 -18.04 24.77
C LEU A 5 -48.81 -17.52 23.87
N SER A 6 -49.09 -17.18 22.62
CA SER A 6 -48.11 -16.55 21.72
C SER A 6 -47.63 -15.21 22.28
N SER A 7 -48.55 -14.32 22.67
CA SER A 7 -48.20 -13.03 23.29
C SER A 7 -47.44 -13.17 24.61
N MET A 8 -47.75 -14.17 25.44
CA MET A 8 -46.98 -14.46 26.66
C MET A 8 -45.56 -14.93 26.35
N ILE A 9 -45.37 -15.79 25.35
CA ILE A 9 -44.04 -16.28 24.95
C ILE A 9 -43.21 -15.15 24.36
N THR A 10 -43.78 -14.30 23.50
CA THR A 10 -43.10 -13.11 22.95
C THR A 10 -42.74 -12.09 24.03
N PHE A 11 -43.53 -11.99 25.10
CA PHE A 11 -43.20 -11.13 26.24
C PHE A 11 -42.03 -11.68 27.07
N LEU A 12 -41.96 -13.01 27.24
CA LEU A 12 -40.87 -13.66 27.98
C LEU A 12 -39.58 -13.77 27.17
N PHE A 13 -39.69 -13.83 25.85
CA PHE A 13 -38.57 -13.89 24.91
C PHE A 13 -38.79 -12.82 23.84
N PRO A 14 -38.36 -11.56 24.10
CA PRO A 14 -38.47 -10.51 23.10
C PRO A 14 -37.80 -10.98 21.81
N LEU A 15 -38.55 -10.87 20.71
CA LEU A 15 -38.06 -11.20 19.37
C LEU A 15 -36.78 -10.42 19.12
N LYS A 16 -35.72 -11.12 18.72
CA LYS A 16 -34.50 -10.46 18.25
C LYS A 16 -34.72 -10.00 16.82
N GLU A 17 -34.18 -8.84 16.49
CA GLU A 17 -34.16 -8.33 15.12
C GLU A 17 -33.60 -9.39 14.15
N GLY A 18 -34.27 -9.55 13.02
CA GLY A 18 -33.92 -10.49 11.95
C GLY A 18 -34.42 -11.92 12.12
N GLN A 19 -35.13 -12.27 13.21
CA GLN A 19 -35.66 -13.63 13.40
C GLN A 19 -36.93 -13.92 12.59
N ILE A 20 -37.72 -12.90 12.27
CA ILE A 20 -38.98 -13.02 11.54
C ILE A 20 -39.11 -11.88 10.53
N GLU A 21 -39.88 -12.11 9.47
CA GLU A 21 -40.11 -11.14 8.38
C GLU A 21 -40.73 -9.83 8.89
N ASP A 22 -41.61 -9.90 9.88
CA ASP A 22 -42.27 -8.72 10.49
C ASP A 22 -41.31 -7.87 11.36
N HIS A 23 -40.12 -8.39 11.68
CA HIS A 23 -39.13 -7.72 12.50
C HIS A 23 -37.71 -7.93 11.94
N PRO A 24 -37.43 -7.40 10.73
CA PRO A 24 -36.15 -7.61 10.06
C PRO A 24 -35.04 -6.80 10.72
N LEU A 25 -33.80 -7.28 10.57
CA LEU A 25 -32.60 -6.52 10.91
C LEU A 25 -32.40 -5.42 9.87
N VAL A 26 -32.55 -4.15 10.29
CA VAL A 26 -32.46 -3.00 9.40
C VAL A 26 -31.01 -2.55 9.30
N LEU A 27 -30.43 -2.65 8.10
CA LEU A 27 -29.06 -2.22 7.81
C LEU A 27 -29.05 -1.05 6.82
N LYS A 28 -28.01 -0.22 6.85
CA LYS A 28 -27.83 0.88 5.88
C LYS A 28 -26.85 0.47 4.80
N ALA A 29 -27.15 0.78 3.53
CA ALA A 29 -26.25 0.52 2.41
C ALA A 29 -25.09 1.54 2.36
N VAL A 30 -24.12 1.39 3.26
CA VAL A 30 -22.94 2.25 3.41
C VAL A 30 -21.64 1.42 3.32
N PRO A 31 -20.48 2.05 3.04
CA PRO A 31 -19.18 1.40 3.18
C PRO A 31 -19.07 0.66 4.52
N GLY A 32 -18.56 -0.57 4.48
CA GLY A 32 -18.53 -1.48 5.62
C GLY A 32 -19.70 -2.47 5.71
N LEU A 33 -20.77 -2.31 4.92
CA LEU A 33 -21.84 -3.33 4.83
C LEU A 33 -21.27 -4.70 4.42
N THR A 34 -20.36 -4.73 3.45
CA THR A 34 -19.71 -5.97 2.99
C THR A 34 -18.89 -6.63 4.09
N THR A 35 -18.21 -5.84 4.93
CA THR A 35 -17.52 -6.35 6.12
C THR A 35 -18.49 -6.98 7.12
N VAL A 36 -19.63 -6.34 7.39
CA VAL A 36 -20.67 -6.90 8.28
C VAL A 36 -21.21 -8.21 7.71
N LEU A 37 -21.50 -8.25 6.40
CA LEU A 37 -22.00 -9.45 5.73
C LEU A 37 -20.96 -10.58 5.72
N ASP A 38 -19.68 -10.27 5.45
CA ASP A 38 -18.60 -11.25 5.49
C ASP A 38 -18.45 -11.86 6.89
N VAL A 39 -18.50 -11.04 7.95
CA VAL A 39 -18.43 -11.53 9.33
C VAL A 39 -19.62 -12.43 9.66
N ALA A 40 -20.83 -12.02 9.30
CA ALA A 40 -22.04 -12.80 9.55
C ALA A 40 -22.03 -14.13 8.78
N LEU A 41 -21.61 -14.09 7.50
CA LEU A 41 -21.47 -15.26 6.65
C LEU A 41 -20.43 -16.24 7.21
N PHE A 42 -19.28 -15.73 7.65
CA PHE A 42 -18.25 -16.56 8.28
C PHE A 42 -18.80 -17.27 9.53
N ARG A 43 -19.51 -16.54 10.40
CA ARG A 43 -20.09 -17.11 11.62
C ARG A 43 -21.15 -18.17 11.35
N SER A 44 -21.87 -18.12 10.23
CA SER A 44 -22.87 -19.14 9.90
C SER A 44 -22.25 -20.47 9.47
N VAL A 45 -21.00 -20.46 8.97
CA VAL A 45 -20.30 -21.67 8.49
C VAL A 45 -19.02 -22.02 9.26
N GLU A 46 -18.67 -21.29 10.32
CA GLU A 46 -17.42 -21.44 11.10
C GLU A 46 -17.16 -22.91 11.52
N GLY A 47 -18.22 -23.62 11.95
CA GLY A 47 -18.11 -25.03 12.33
C GLY A 47 -17.71 -25.96 11.18
N GLN A 48 -18.04 -25.62 9.93
CA GLN A 48 -17.65 -26.40 8.75
C GLN A 48 -16.23 -26.09 8.28
N LEU A 49 -15.69 -24.94 8.66
CA LEU A 49 -14.34 -24.49 8.28
C LEU A 49 -13.30 -24.73 9.36
N THR A 50 -13.64 -25.41 10.45
CA THR A 50 -12.79 -25.53 11.64
C THR A 50 -11.39 -26.07 11.29
N ALA A 51 -11.28 -27.02 10.37
CA ALA A 51 -9.99 -27.57 9.95
C ALA A 51 -9.15 -26.52 9.19
N THR A 52 -9.72 -25.85 8.19
CA THR A 52 -9.05 -24.77 7.44
C THR A 52 -8.67 -23.61 8.35
N ILE A 53 -9.52 -23.27 9.31
CA ILE A 53 -9.27 -22.24 10.32
C ILE A 53 -8.09 -22.65 11.19
N CYS A 54 -8.14 -23.79 11.85
CA CYS A 54 -7.09 -24.21 12.78
C CYS A 54 -5.74 -24.34 12.07
N SER A 55 -5.72 -24.89 10.85
CA SER A 55 -4.49 -25.04 10.07
C SER A 55 -3.94 -23.71 9.57
N SER A 56 -4.78 -22.73 9.20
CA SER A 56 -4.30 -21.39 8.84
C SER A 56 -3.73 -20.63 10.03
N HIS A 57 -4.34 -20.76 11.23
CA HIS A 57 -3.76 -20.25 12.48
C HIS A 57 -2.40 -20.88 12.78
N CYS A 58 -2.26 -22.20 12.59
CA CYS A 58 -0.98 -22.88 12.78
C CYS A 58 0.07 -22.41 11.76
N LEU A 59 -0.32 -22.22 10.50
CA LEU A 59 0.56 -21.71 9.46
C LEU A 59 1.01 -20.26 9.74
N LEU A 60 0.08 -19.39 10.13
CA LEU A 60 0.39 -18.02 10.55
C LEU A 60 1.37 -18.02 11.71
N LYS A 61 1.11 -18.83 12.74
CA LYS A 61 1.99 -18.92 13.91
C LYS A 61 3.43 -19.27 13.51
N VAL A 62 3.62 -20.25 12.63
CA VAL A 62 4.98 -20.62 12.20
C VAL A 62 5.65 -19.50 11.40
N TRP A 63 4.92 -18.74 10.57
CA TRP A 63 5.50 -17.57 9.91
C TRP A 63 5.85 -16.45 10.89
N LEU A 64 5.06 -16.23 11.95
CA LEU A 64 5.41 -15.32 13.04
C LEU A 64 6.67 -15.78 13.79
N ASP A 65 6.82 -17.09 14.00
CA ASP A 65 8.02 -17.68 14.61
C ASP A 65 9.24 -17.50 13.69
N VAL A 66 9.10 -17.70 12.36
CA VAL A 66 10.16 -17.45 11.36
C VAL A 66 10.59 -15.99 11.36
N LYS A 67 9.62 -15.07 11.38
CA LYS A 67 9.86 -13.63 11.48
C LYS A 67 10.69 -13.34 12.71
N LYS A 68 10.16 -13.62 13.89
CA LYS A 68 10.84 -13.39 15.19
C LYS A 68 12.24 -14.00 15.21
N GLN A 69 12.40 -15.24 14.75
CA GLN A 69 13.69 -15.93 14.75
C GLN A 69 14.69 -15.28 13.80
N SER A 70 14.26 -14.85 12.62
CA SER A 70 15.08 -14.09 11.67
C SER A 70 15.58 -12.78 12.29
N GLN A 71 14.71 -12.08 13.03
CA GLN A 71 15.07 -10.85 13.74
C GLN A 71 16.16 -11.09 14.80
N VAL A 72 16.04 -12.17 15.58
CA VAL A 72 17.05 -12.58 16.58
C VAL A 72 18.40 -12.88 15.91
N VAL A 73 18.40 -13.65 14.82
CA VAL A 73 19.63 -13.97 14.07
C VAL A 73 20.29 -12.69 13.53
N LEU A 74 19.51 -11.78 12.95
CA LEU A 74 20.04 -10.51 12.46
C LEU A 74 20.62 -9.63 13.57
N GLN A 75 19.99 -9.61 14.75
CA GLN A 75 20.53 -8.87 15.90
C GLN A 75 21.85 -9.47 16.41
N LEU A 76 21.98 -10.80 16.43
CA LEU A 76 23.22 -11.46 16.83
C LEU A 76 24.34 -11.24 15.81
N LEU A 77 24.04 -11.36 14.52
CA LEU A 77 25.01 -11.07 13.45
C LEU A 77 25.50 -9.62 13.52
N LYS A 78 24.64 -8.66 13.90
CA LYS A 78 25.08 -7.27 14.14
C LYS A 78 26.09 -7.13 15.27
N GLN A 79 26.06 -8.01 16.28
CA GLN A 79 27.00 -8.00 17.41
C GLN A 79 28.33 -8.68 17.08
N GLU A 80 28.40 -9.46 16.00
CA GLU A 80 29.63 -10.11 15.58
C GLU A 80 30.58 -9.11 14.90
N GLU A 81 31.75 -8.92 15.50
CA GLU A 81 32.76 -7.97 15.04
C GLU A 81 33.46 -8.37 13.73
N ASP A 82 33.55 -9.66 13.45
CA ASP A 82 34.30 -10.21 12.33
C ASP A 82 33.45 -10.28 11.06
N GLU A 83 33.81 -9.44 10.09
CA GLU A 83 33.24 -9.44 8.74
C GLU A 83 33.81 -10.61 7.92
N ASN A 84 33.27 -11.81 8.11
CA ASN A 84 33.60 -12.98 7.30
C ASN A 84 32.51 -13.25 6.23
N VAL A 85 32.88 -14.01 5.19
CA VAL A 85 31.97 -14.35 4.07
C VAL A 85 30.74 -15.13 4.58
N HIS A 86 30.89 -15.93 5.64
CA HIS A 86 29.79 -16.66 6.25
C HIS A 86 28.77 -15.72 6.88
N LYS A 87 29.18 -14.73 7.67
CA LYS A 87 28.31 -13.71 8.27
C LYS A 87 27.41 -13.05 7.21
N THR A 88 28.00 -12.62 6.08
CA THR A 88 27.22 -12.04 4.97
C THR A 88 26.20 -13.02 4.39
N LEU A 89 26.55 -14.30 4.27
CA LEU A 89 25.66 -15.35 3.77
C LEU A 89 24.50 -15.63 4.72
N TYR A 90 24.77 -15.71 6.03
CA TYR A 90 23.77 -15.89 7.09
C TYR A 90 22.85 -14.67 7.19
N GLU A 91 23.41 -13.46 7.11
CA GLU A 91 22.63 -12.22 7.13
C GLU A 91 21.69 -12.13 5.93
N SER A 92 22.18 -12.42 4.72
CA SER A 92 21.36 -12.48 3.50
C SER A 92 20.22 -13.50 3.63
N PHE A 93 20.49 -14.67 4.20
CA PHE A 93 19.48 -15.70 4.42
C PHE A 93 18.40 -15.24 5.42
N ALA A 94 18.82 -14.70 6.57
CA ALA A 94 17.91 -14.24 7.60
C ALA A 94 17.05 -13.05 7.10
N ARG A 95 17.62 -12.12 6.32
CA ARG A 95 16.84 -11.05 5.67
C ARG A 95 15.79 -11.62 4.70
N GLN A 96 16.14 -12.59 3.87
CA GLN A 96 15.18 -13.18 2.95
C GLN A 96 14.07 -13.96 3.68
N CYS A 97 14.39 -14.64 4.78
CA CYS A 97 13.39 -15.31 5.63
C CYS A 97 12.43 -14.29 6.26
N LEU A 98 12.98 -13.17 6.73
CA LEU A 98 12.23 -12.06 7.31
C LEU A 98 11.24 -11.45 6.30
N GLU A 99 11.73 -11.07 5.12
CA GLU A 99 10.91 -10.55 4.01
C GLU A 99 9.80 -11.55 3.63
N SER A 100 10.15 -12.83 3.46
CA SER A 100 9.19 -13.88 3.12
C SER A 100 8.12 -14.08 4.19
N ALA A 101 8.48 -13.90 5.47
CA ALA A 101 7.55 -14.03 6.58
C ALA A 101 6.56 -12.86 6.63
N ASN A 102 7.02 -11.62 6.41
CA ASN A 102 6.12 -10.45 6.33
C ASN A 102 5.12 -10.60 5.19
N ASP A 103 5.61 -10.93 3.98
CA ASP A 103 4.75 -11.18 2.83
C ASP A 103 3.69 -12.26 3.12
N ALA A 104 4.10 -13.32 3.82
CA ALA A 104 3.20 -14.40 4.20
C ALA A 104 2.15 -13.98 5.22
N ILE A 105 2.55 -13.24 6.25
CA ILE A 105 1.65 -12.69 7.27
C ILE A 105 0.64 -11.74 6.63
N GLU A 106 1.07 -10.83 5.76
CA GLU A 106 0.19 -9.92 5.01
C GLU A 106 -0.79 -10.74 4.15
N ARG A 107 -0.31 -11.70 3.37
CA ARG A 107 -1.16 -12.47 2.46
C ARG A 107 -2.17 -13.35 3.20
N LEU A 108 -1.80 -13.90 4.36
CA LEU A 108 -2.71 -14.68 5.20
C LEU A 108 -3.78 -13.81 5.86
N SER A 109 -3.47 -12.54 6.17
CA SER A 109 -4.35 -11.64 6.92
C SER A 109 -5.22 -10.72 6.07
N THR A 110 -4.98 -10.66 4.75
CA THR A 110 -5.66 -9.74 3.82
C THR A 110 -6.61 -10.43 2.86
N ASP A 111 -7.79 -9.83 2.67
CA ASP A 111 -8.73 -10.17 1.60
C ASP A 111 -8.37 -9.39 0.34
N ARG A 112 -7.81 -10.10 -0.65
CA ARG A 112 -7.40 -9.52 -1.93
C ARG A 112 -8.59 -9.04 -2.77
N MET A 113 -9.79 -9.62 -2.60
CA MET A 113 -10.98 -9.11 -3.28
C MET A 113 -11.37 -7.75 -2.71
N ALA A 114 -11.32 -7.59 -1.39
CA ALA A 114 -11.56 -6.30 -0.74
C ALA A 114 -10.47 -5.27 -1.10
N GLN A 115 -9.21 -5.69 -1.07
CA GLN A 115 -8.09 -4.84 -1.49
C GLN A 115 -8.23 -4.38 -2.95
N ALA A 116 -8.67 -5.26 -3.86
CA ALA A 116 -8.93 -4.93 -5.26
C ALA A 116 -10.18 -4.05 -5.44
N ALA A 117 -11.19 -4.20 -4.58
CA ALA A 117 -12.39 -3.36 -4.58
C ALA A 117 -12.09 -1.91 -4.15
N ASN A 118 -11.13 -1.71 -3.26
CA ASN A 118 -10.64 -0.38 -2.85
C ASN A 118 -9.79 0.32 -3.92
N LEU A 119 -9.50 -0.34 -5.04
CA LEU A 119 -8.75 0.27 -6.16
C LEU A 119 -9.72 0.93 -7.12
N THR A 120 -10.12 2.17 -6.86
CA THR A 120 -10.87 2.96 -7.86
C THR A 120 -10.52 4.43 -7.80
N ASP A 121 -9.72 4.89 -8.77
CA ASP A 121 -10.30 5.87 -9.68
C ASP A 121 -10.39 5.20 -11.07
N PRO A 122 -11.61 4.87 -11.58
CA PRO A 122 -11.78 4.36 -12.94
C PRO A 122 -11.31 5.38 -13.99
N PHE A 123 -11.18 6.65 -13.62
CA PHE A 123 -10.84 7.74 -14.54
C PHE A 123 -9.35 8.12 -14.55
N GLU A 124 -8.55 7.72 -13.55
CA GLU A 124 -7.08 7.89 -13.63
C GLU A 124 -6.43 6.99 -14.69
N SER A 125 -7.15 5.97 -15.19
CA SER A 125 -6.58 4.92 -16.05
C SER A 125 -7.13 4.82 -17.47
N ILE A 126 -7.98 5.76 -17.92
CA ILE A 126 -8.36 5.87 -19.35
C ILE A 126 -7.24 6.59 -20.13
N SER A 127 -6.02 6.03 -20.07
CA SER A 127 -5.12 6.14 -21.22
C SER A 127 -5.67 5.17 -22.28
N PRO A 128 -5.86 5.59 -23.54
CA PRO A 128 -6.40 4.73 -24.57
C PRO A 128 -5.52 3.48 -24.68
N ALA A 129 -6.10 2.31 -24.39
CA ALA A 129 -5.46 1.04 -24.62
C ALA A 129 -5.22 0.90 -26.13
N THR A 130 -4.01 1.21 -26.58
CA THR A 130 -3.53 0.80 -27.88
C THR A 130 -3.48 -0.72 -27.88
N SER A 131 -4.45 -1.33 -28.54
CA SER A 131 -4.52 -2.76 -28.82
C SER A 131 -3.34 -3.16 -29.72
N GLY A 132 -2.17 -3.40 -29.13
CA GLY A 132 -1.02 -3.99 -29.78
C GLY A 132 -1.18 -5.51 -29.90
N GLY A 133 -2.08 -5.95 -30.79
CA GLY A 133 -2.21 -7.35 -31.17
C GLY A 133 -1.00 -7.79 -32.00
N GLY A 134 -0.03 -8.43 -31.36
CA GLY A 134 1.03 -9.18 -32.03
C GLY A 134 0.49 -10.52 -32.52
N GLY A 135 -0.16 -10.51 -33.69
CA GLY A 135 -0.68 -11.69 -34.37
C GLY A 135 0.06 -11.97 -35.67
N HIS A 136 0.69 -13.14 -35.74
CA HIS A 136 1.38 -13.70 -36.89
C HIS A 136 0.55 -13.66 -38.20
N HIS A 137 1.23 -13.32 -39.28
CA HIS A 137 0.76 -13.41 -40.66
C HIS A 137 0.30 -14.82 -41.05
N HIS A 138 -0.96 -14.96 -41.48
CA HIS A 138 -1.33 -15.88 -42.56
C HIS A 138 -2.42 -15.26 -43.44
N HIS A 139 -2.15 -15.26 -44.75
CA HIS A 139 -3.00 -14.77 -45.83
C HIS A 139 -4.33 -15.53 -45.92
N HIS A 140 -5.45 -14.79 -46.01
CA HIS A 140 -6.65 -15.18 -46.77
C HIS A 140 -7.44 -13.93 -47.20
N PRO A 141 -7.88 -13.83 -48.48
CA PRO A 141 -8.78 -12.77 -48.90
C PRO A 141 -10.22 -13.31 -48.94
N GLY A 142 -11.16 -12.57 -48.35
CA GLY A 142 -12.58 -12.86 -48.51
C GLY A 142 -13.52 -12.03 -47.64
N SER A 143 -14.23 -11.11 -48.31
CA SER A 143 -15.63 -10.73 -48.05
C SER A 143 -16.02 -9.99 -46.75
N GLY A 144 -16.46 -8.73 -46.92
CA GLY A 144 -17.85 -8.37 -46.62
C GLY A 144 -18.20 -7.78 -45.24
N SER A 145 -18.50 -6.47 -45.26
CA SER A 145 -19.67 -5.84 -44.61
C SER A 145 -19.62 -5.35 -43.14
N SER A 146 -20.08 -4.09 -43.02
CA SER A 146 -20.96 -3.50 -41.97
C SER A 146 -20.36 -2.68 -40.82
N MET A 147 -20.47 -1.38 -41.04
CA MET A 147 -20.87 -0.28 -40.13
C MET A 147 -21.48 -0.65 -38.76
N MET A 148 -21.08 0.06 -37.71
CA MET A 148 -21.88 1.16 -37.11
C MET A 148 -21.04 2.02 -36.15
N SER A 149 -21.37 3.31 -36.19
CA SER A 149 -20.78 4.46 -35.52
C SER A 149 -21.29 4.63 -34.08
N GLY A 150 -20.45 5.13 -33.18
CA GLY A 150 -20.82 5.58 -31.84
C GLY A 150 -19.98 6.81 -31.48
N VAL A 151 -20.64 7.97 -31.47
CA VAL A 151 -20.09 9.32 -31.40
C VAL A 151 -19.46 9.62 -30.03
N GLY A 152 -18.15 9.90 -30.01
CA GLY A 152 -17.43 10.43 -28.85
C GLY A 152 -17.27 11.95 -28.95
N VAL A 153 -17.70 12.65 -27.91
CA VAL A 153 -17.50 14.10 -27.72
C VAL A 153 -16.05 14.30 -27.26
N GLN A 154 -15.18 14.72 -28.18
CA GLN A 154 -13.82 15.18 -27.89
C GLN A 154 -13.75 16.68 -28.17
N GLY A 155 -13.30 17.45 -27.18
CA GLY A 155 -13.16 18.89 -27.30
C GLY A 155 -12.06 19.47 -26.41
N ILE A 156 -10.91 19.75 -27.04
CA ILE A 156 -10.03 20.93 -26.87
C ILE A 156 -9.10 21.00 -25.63
N SER A 157 -7.83 20.61 -25.83
CA SER A 157 -6.60 21.43 -25.68
C SER A 157 -5.36 20.50 -25.62
N SER A 158 -4.61 20.31 -26.71
CA SER A 158 -3.43 21.06 -27.21
C SER A 158 -2.08 20.70 -26.53
N GLY A 159 -1.31 19.81 -27.17
CA GLY A 159 0.09 20.08 -27.55
C GLY A 159 1.27 19.51 -26.72
N VAL A 160 2.00 18.59 -27.37
CA VAL A 160 3.49 18.51 -27.50
C VAL A 160 4.28 17.39 -26.75
N LEU A 161 4.97 16.61 -27.59
CA LEU A 161 6.16 15.72 -27.43
C LEU A 161 6.01 14.32 -26.82
N GLU A 162 5.96 13.34 -27.73
CA GLU A 162 6.13 11.90 -27.52
C GLU A 162 7.62 11.53 -27.39
N SER A 163 7.99 10.79 -26.33
CA SER A 163 9.18 9.93 -26.31
C SER A 163 8.79 8.53 -25.84
N LYS A 164 8.98 7.55 -26.72
CA LYS A 164 8.90 6.11 -26.44
C LYS A 164 9.97 5.73 -25.41
N ASP A 165 9.59 4.93 -24.42
CA ASP A 165 10.27 3.65 -24.14
C ASP A 165 9.48 2.79 -23.14
N GLU A 166 9.54 1.49 -23.38
CA GLU A 166 8.81 0.41 -22.73
C GLU A 166 9.52 -0.11 -21.46
N THR A 167 8.72 -0.50 -20.46
CA THR A 167 8.79 -1.75 -19.64
C THR A 167 8.63 -1.55 -18.11
N GLY A 168 7.77 -2.40 -17.51
CA GLY A 168 7.83 -2.76 -16.09
C GLY A 168 6.98 -1.96 -15.09
N ARG A 169 5.64 -1.96 -15.24
CA ARG A 169 4.70 -1.35 -14.27
C ARG A 169 4.75 -2.06 -12.90
N ARG A 170 5.34 -1.43 -11.88
CA ARG A 170 4.93 -1.62 -10.48
C ARG A 170 4.02 -0.46 -10.10
N LYS A 171 2.89 -0.77 -9.47
CA LYS A 171 1.87 0.23 -9.09
C LYS A 171 2.45 1.14 -7.99
N PRO A 172 2.32 2.47 -8.10
CA PRO A 172 2.74 3.39 -7.05
C PRO A 172 1.84 3.29 -5.80
N VAL A 173 2.40 3.72 -4.67
CA VAL A 173 1.72 3.89 -3.38
C VAL A 173 0.63 4.95 -3.54
N GLN A 174 -0.62 4.50 -3.53
CA GLN A 174 -1.80 5.35 -3.70
C GLN A 174 -2.07 6.14 -2.42
N ARG A 175 -2.02 7.48 -2.50
CA ARG A 175 -2.53 8.39 -1.47
C ARG A 175 -4.00 8.04 -1.21
N ARG A 176 -4.39 7.98 0.07
CA ARG A 176 -5.73 7.68 0.63
C ARG A 176 -6.80 7.36 -0.44
N LYS A 177 -6.89 6.08 -0.80
CA LYS A 177 -8.01 5.58 -1.60
C LYS A 177 -9.30 5.81 -0.85
N ASP A 178 -10.38 6.07 -1.59
CA ASP A 178 -11.73 5.77 -1.12
C ASP A 178 -11.79 4.26 -0.81
N CYS A 179 -11.55 3.88 0.44
CA CYS A 179 -11.66 2.50 0.88
C CYS A 179 -13.16 2.21 1.10
N TRP A 180 -13.75 1.47 0.17
CA TRP A 180 -15.13 1.02 0.25
C TRP A 180 -15.30 -0.19 1.17
N GLU A 181 -14.24 -0.99 1.31
CA GLU A 181 -14.17 -2.22 2.09
C GLU A 181 -12.92 -2.20 2.98
N SER A 182 -12.97 -2.88 4.12
CA SER A 182 -11.75 -3.16 4.88
C SER A 182 -10.93 -4.24 4.16
N PRO A 183 -9.61 -4.06 3.92
CA PRO A 183 -8.75 -5.09 3.34
C PRO A 183 -8.50 -6.28 4.29
N ARG A 184 -8.90 -6.17 5.57
CA ARG A 184 -8.82 -7.29 6.52
C ARG A 184 -9.62 -8.50 6.05
N LEU A 185 -9.07 -9.69 6.25
CA LEU A 185 -9.78 -10.93 6.02
C LEU A 185 -10.82 -11.19 7.13
N TYR A 186 -12.11 -11.13 6.80
CA TYR A 186 -13.20 -11.47 7.72
C TYR A 186 -13.82 -12.85 7.48
N CYS A 187 -13.81 -13.30 6.23
CA CYS A 187 -14.37 -14.58 5.83
C CYS A 187 -13.37 -15.32 4.93
N PRO A 188 -12.68 -16.37 5.39
CA PRO A 188 -11.81 -17.17 4.53
C PRO A 188 -12.64 -17.91 3.47
N ASP A 189 -12.29 -17.73 2.20
CA ASP A 189 -12.91 -18.42 1.07
C ASP A 189 -11.86 -19.16 0.23
N PHE A 190 -12.30 -19.81 -0.84
CA PHE A 190 -11.43 -20.62 -1.70
C PHE A 190 -10.35 -19.79 -2.40
N VAL A 191 -10.67 -18.58 -2.87
CA VAL A 191 -9.72 -17.73 -3.61
C VAL A 191 -8.65 -17.20 -2.68
N TRP A 192 -9.02 -16.80 -1.47
CA TRP A 192 -8.05 -16.46 -0.43
C TRP A 192 -7.15 -17.66 -0.10
N ALA A 193 -7.71 -18.83 0.17
CA ALA A 193 -6.94 -19.99 0.61
C ALA A 193 -5.96 -20.48 -0.46
N ASP A 194 -6.39 -20.52 -1.72
CA ASP A 194 -5.55 -20.94 -2.85
C ASP A 194 -4.38 -19.97 -3.11
N ASP A 195 -4.61 -18.66 -3.03
CA ASP A 195 -3.54 -17.66 -3.15
C ASP A 195 -2.62 -17.65 -1.93
N ALA A 196 -3.21 -17.76 -0.73
CA ALA A 196 -2.62 -18.17 0.55
C ALA A 196 -1.50 -19.21 0.39
N TYR A 197 -1.94 -20.39 -0.02
CA TYR A 197 -1.11 -21.57 -0.22
C TYR A 197 -0.07 -21.35 -1.33
N SER A 198 -0.48 -20.81 -2.48
CA SER A 198 0.39 -20.61 -3.65
C SER A 198 1.50 -19.60 -3.39
N ALA A 199 1.22 -18.55 -2.61
CA ALA A 199 2.22 -17.56 -2.21
C ALA A 199 3.23 -18.18 -1.22
N CYS A 200 2.74 -18.83 -0.16
CA CYS A 200 3.59 -19.56 0.80
C CYS A 200 4.50 -20.58 0.11
N GLN A 201 3.95 -21.37 -0.82
CA GLN A 201 4.73 -22.35 -1.56
C GLN A 201 5.82 -21.70 -2.44
N ARG A 202 5.56 -20.52 -3.00
CA ARG A 202 6.57 -19.78 -3.78
C ARG A 202 7.70 -19.25 -2.91
N TRP A 203 7.41 -18.72 -1.73
CA TRP A 203 8.44 -18.23 -0.82
C TRP A 203 9.32 -19.38 -0.29
N ILE A 204 8.75 -20.52 0.10
CA ILE A 204 9.53 -21.71 0.48
C ILE A 204 10.49 -22.11 -0.64
N ARG A 205 10.00 -22.22 -1.88
CA ARG A 205 10.86 -22.55 -3.04
C ARG A 205 11.91 -21.48 -3.33
N SER A 206 11.70 -20.24 -2.93
CA SER A 206 12.68 -19.15 -3.05
C SER A 206 13.76 -19.31 -1.99
N LEU A 207 13.38 -19.60 -0.75
CA LEU A 207 14.28 -19.86 0.37
C LEU A 207 15.13 -21.12 0.13
N ASP A 208 14.54 -22.19 -0.40
CA ASP A 208 15.26 -23.43 -0.77
C ASP A 208 16.38 -23.19 -1.79
N LYS A 209 16.26 -22.16 -2.62
CA LYS A 209 17.26 -21.77 -3.63
C LYS A 209 18.30 -20.79 -3.09
N HIS A 210 18.15 -20.30 -1.87
CA HIS A 210 19.11 -19.37 -1.30
C HIS A 210 20.49 -20.04 -1.20
N PRO A 211 21.60 -19.35 -1.52
CA PRO A 211 22.93 -19.95 -1.52
C PRO A 211 23.29 -20.64 -0.20
N PHE A 212 22.79 -20.12 0.94
CA PHE A 212 22.97 -20.73 2.26
C PHE A 212 22.43 -22.16 2.35
N MET A 213 21.22 -22.40 1.82
CA MET A 213 20.57 -23.71 1.85
C MET A 213 21.28 -24.74 0.96
N LEU A 214 21.81 -24.28 -0.17
CA LEU A 214 22.60 -25.11 -1.09
C LEU A 214 23.94 -25.55 -0.47
N HIS A 215 24.56 -24.66 0.32
CA HIS A 215 25.79 -24.98 1.07
C HIS A 215 25.54 -26.09 2.11
N ILE A 216 24.51 -25.95 2.95
CA ILE A 216 24.20 -26.94 4.00
C ILE A 216 23.90 -28.33 3.40
N SER A 217 23.10 -28.36 2.33
CA SER A 217 22.70 -29.62 1.68
C SER A 217 23.89 -30.40 1.13
N SER A 218 24.94 -29.71 0.66
CA SER A 218 26.13 -30.32 0.07
C SER A 218 26.98 -31.06 1.10
N ASP A 219 27.02 -30.58 2.35
CA ASP A 219 27.83 -31.17 3.42
C ASP A 219 27.18 -32.43 4.02
N THR A 220 25.85 -32.48 4.09
CA THR A 220 25.11 -33.67 4.59
C THR A 220 25.16 -34.89 3.66
N VAL A 221 25.31 -34.70 2.34
CA VAL A 221 25.24 -35.81 1.36
C VAL A 221 26.51 -36.66 1.31
N THR A 222 27.63 -36.20 1.90
CA THR A 222 28.88 -37.00 1.91
C THR A 222 28.99 -38.02 3.05
N LEU A 223 28.06 -38.05 4.02
CA LEU A 223 28.15 -38.96 5.18
C LEU A 223 27.37 -40.28 5.04
N VAL A 224 26.50 -40.45 4.04
CA VAL A 224 25.68 -41.67 3.89
C VAL A 224 25.82 -42.28 2.49
N GLY A 225 26.87 -43.09 2.32
CA GLY A 225 26.88 -44.18 1.33
C GLY A 225 27.70 -43.93 0.06
N GLY A 226 28.82 -44.66 -0.08
CA GLY A 226 29.51 -44.74 -1.38
C GLY A 226 30.96 -45.18 -1.34
N LYS A 227 31.28 -46.36 -0.78
CA LYS A 227 32.52 -47.06 -1.13
C LYS A 227 32.42 -47.46 -2.60
N HIS A 228 33.00 -46.68 -3.51
CA HIS A 228 33.54 -47.03 -4.84
C HIS A 228 33.34 -45.92 -5.88
N ASN A 229 34.24 -44.95 -5.94
CA ASN A 229 35.05 -44.72 -7.14
C ASN A 229 36.10 -43.63 -6.86
N LYS A 230 37.36 -44.03 -6.90
CA LYS A 230 38.50 -43.12 -6.92
C LYS A 230 38.61 -42.56 -8.32
N ASN A 231 38.59 -41.23 -8.45
CA ASN A 231 39.25 -40.39 -9.46
C ASN A 231 38.36 -39.23 -9.91
N VAL A 232 38.10 -38.27 -9.01
CA VAL A 232 37.84 -36.88 -9.40
C VAL A 232 38.58 -35.98 -8.42
N SER A 233 39.29 -35.00 -8.98
CA SER A 233 40.29 -34.16 -8.35
C SER A 233 39.79 -33.40 -7.12
N THR A 234 40.62 -33.47 -6.08
CA THR A 234 40.67 -32.65 -4.87
C THR A 234 40.23 -31.19 -5.09
N SER A 235 38.98 -30.91 -4.72
CA SER A 235 38.53 -29.58 -4.31
C SER A 235 38.94 -29.38 -2.86
N ILE A 236 39.71 -28.32 -2.60
CA ILE A 236 40.16 -27.89 -1.28
C ILE A 236 38.93 -27.31 -0.56
N LEU A 237 38.29 -28.11 0.28
CA LEU A 237 37.33 -27.61 1.27
C LEU A 237 38.12 -27.20 2.52
N PRO A 238 38.14 -25.91 2.90
CA PRO A 238 38.74 -25.48 4.14
C PRO A 238 37.93 -26.08 5.28
N THR A 239 38.60 -26.87 6.13
CA THR A 239 38.04 -27.48 7.34
C THR A 239 38.06 -26.50 8.52
N GLU A 240 38.18 -25.21 8.23
CA GLU A 240 38.19 -24.15 9.24
C GLU A 240 36.76 -24.00 9.76
N SER A 241 36.61 -24.17 11.06
CA SER A 241 35.38 -23.97 11.80
C SER A 241 34.70 -22.68 11.36
N THR A 242 33.42 -22.74 11.05
CA THR A 242 32.59 -21.54 10.90
C THR A 242 32.66 -20.75 12.20
N ASP A 243 33.49 -19.72 12.24
CA ASP A 243 33.70 -18.79 13.37
C ASP A 243 32.48 -17.87 13.57
N LEU A 244 31.28 -18.44 13.68
CA LEU A 244 30.13 -17.74 14.23
C LEU A 244 30.11 -17.98 15.73
N MET A 245 29.55 -17.02 16.48
CA MET A 245 29.33 -17.27 17.89
C MET A 245 28.39 -18.49 18.04
N PRO A 246 28.64 -19.41 19.00
CA PRO A 246 27.81 -20.60 19.20
C PRO A 246 26.32 -20.28 19.38
N LYS A 247 26.02 -19.08 19.90
CA LYS A 247 24.67 -18.56 20.02
C LYS A 247 24.06 -18.23 18.65
N THR A 248 24.77 -17.52 17.77
CA THR A 248 24.33 -17.20 16.40
C THR A 248 24.08 -18.47 15.59
N GLU A 249 24.97 -19.46 15.72
CA GLU A 249 24.81 -20.76 15.07
C GLU A 249 23.57 -21.50 15.57
N HIS A 250 23.35 -21.51 16.89
CA HIS A 250 22.16 -22.11 17.49
C HIS A 250 20.86 -21.46 16.99
N GLU A 251 20.77 -20.13 17.05
CA GLU A 251 19.58 -19.40 16.59
C GLU A 251 19.36 -19.57 15.07
N THR A 252 20.43 -19.67 14.27
CA THR A 252 20.31 -19.97 12.84
C THR A 252 19.82 -21.40 12.60
N THR A 253 20.25 -22.35 13.41
CA THR A 253 19.78 -23.74 13.34
C THR A 253 18.28 -23.83 13.63
N LEU A 254 17.78 -23.05 14.59
CA LEU A 254 16.34 -22.94 14.85
C LEU A 254 15.60 -22.33 13.66
N LEU A 255 16.15 -21.27 13.05
CA LEU A 255 15.56 -20.68 11.84
C LEU A 255 15.49 -21.69 10.69
N LEU A 256 16.55 -22.46 10.48
CA LEU A 256 16.61 -23.53 9.48
C LEU A 256 15.56 -24.60 9.73
N GLN A 257 15.41 -25.05 10.98
CA GLN A 257 14.40 -26.04 11.36
C GLN A 257 12.97 -25.53 11.06
N LEU A 258 12.68 -24.26 11.37
CA LEU A 258 11.39 -23.66 11.04
C LEU A 258 11.11 -23.68 9.53
N ILE A 259 12.11 -23.32 8.70
CA ILE A 259 11.98 -23.26 7.24
C ILE A 259 11.92 -24.64 6.58
N GLN A 260 12.75 -25.59 7.02
CA GLN A 260 12.86 -26.92 6.40
C GLN A 260 11.77 -27.89 6.84
N ASP A 261 11.34 -27.81 8.10
CA ASP A 261 10.43 -28.80 8.69
C ASP A 261 9.04 -28.21 8.98
N ASP A 262 8.98 -27.15 9.80
CA ASP A 262 7.70 -26.69 10.34
C ASP A 262 6.84 -25.98 9.29
N VAL A 263 7.40 -25.04 8.52
CA VAL A 263 6.65 -24.31 7.49
C VAL A 263 6.08 -25.28 6.43
N PRO A 264 6.85 -26.20 5.81
CA PRO A 264 6.31 -27.14 4.84
C PRO A 264 5.25 -28.07 5.44
N MET A 265 5.45 -28.52 6.68
CA MET A 265 4.49 -29.37 7.38
C MET A 265 3.16 -28.66 7.63
N ARG A 266 3.20 -27.41 8.13
CA ARG A 266 1.98 -26.61 8.35
C ARG A 266 1.31 -26.21 7.04
N LEU A 267 2.08 -25.89 6.01
CA LEU A 267 1.54 -25.59 4.69
C LEU A 267 0.84 -26.82 4.08
N TYR A 268 1.40 -28.02 4.26
CA TYR A 268 0.77 -29.26 3.84
C TYR A 268 -0.54 -29.53 4.61
N GLN A 269 -0.55 -29.34 5.94
CA GLN A 269 -1.75 -29.44 6.76
C GLN A 269 -2.83 -28.44 6.32
N PHE A 270 -2.46 -27.20 6.03
CA PHE A 270 -3.35 -26.17 5.52
C PHE A 270 -3.94 -26.56 4.16
N LYS A 271 -3.12 -27.07 3.24
CA LYS A 271 -3.59 -27.58 1.95
C LYS A 271 -4.61 -28.72 2.11
N GLN A 272 -4.32 -29.72 2.95
CA GLN A 272 -5.22 -30.85 3.17
C GLN A 272 -6.56 -30.39 3.77
N ALA A 273 -6.52 -29.46 4.72
CA ALA A 273 -7.73 -28.89 5.30
C ALA A 273 -8.54 -28.09 4.27
N MET A 274 -7.89 -27.26 3.46
CA MET A 274 -8.52 -26.51 2.37
C MET A 274 -9.16 -27.43 1.33
N GLU A 275 -8.49 -28.52 0.94
CA GLU A 275 -9.00 -29.50 0.00
C GLU A 275 -10.21 -30.27 0.58
N ALA A 276 -10.20 -30.55 1.88
CA ALA A 276 -11.34 -31.16 2.58
C ALA A 276 -12.56 -30.20 2.64
N ASP A 277 -12.32 -28.92 2.88
CA ASP A 277 -13.35 -27.88 3.00
C ASP A 277 -13.67 -27.18 1.67
N VAL A 278 -13.19 -27.71 0.53
CA VAL A 278 -13.22 -27.04 -0.78
C VAL A 278 -14.62 -26.69 -1.26
N VAL A 279 -15.61 -27.52 -0.93
CA VAL A 279 -17.02 -27.29 -1.33
C VAL A 279 -17.58 -26.06 -0.60
N VAL A 280 -17.31 -25.96 0.70
CA VAL A 280 -17.79 -24.86 1.55
C VAL A 280 -17.08 -23.56 1.19
N THR A 281 -15.76 -23.60 1.03
CA THR A 281 -14.97 -22.41 0.69
C THR A 281 -15.27 -21.88 -0.72
N LYS A 282 -15.57 -22.75 -1.69
CA LYS A 282 -16.06 -22.32 -3.03
C LYS A 282 -17.46 -21.74 -2.98
N ARG A 283 -18.37 -22.33 -2.19
CA ARG A 283 -19.70 -21.76 -1.96
C ARG A 283 -19.60 -20.36 -1.37
N LEU A 284 -18.77 -20.17 -0.35
CA LEU A 284 -18.54 -18.85 0.26
C LEU A 284 -18.06 -17.81 -0.75
N TYR A 285 -17.10 -18.16 -1.60
CA TYR A 285 -16.64 -17.27 -2.66
C TYR A 285 -17.78 -16.85 -3.59
N LEU A 286 -18.62 -17.80 -4.04
CA LEU A 286 -19.76 -17.50 -4.89
C LEU A 286 -20.79 -16.60 -4.20
N VAL A 287 -21.13 -16.91 -2.94
CA VAL A 287 -22.05 -16.10 -2.13
C VAL A 287 -21.51 -14.68 -1.95
N LYS A 288 -20.21 -14.50 -1.68
CA LYS A 288 -19.60 -13.17 -1.62
C LYS A 288 -19.76 -12.40 -2.93
N CYS A 289 -19.52 -13.06 -4.07
CA CYS A 289 -19.70 -12.43 -5.38
C CYS A 289 -21.14 -11.96 -5.61
N GLU A 290 -22.14 -12.69 -5.11
CA GLU A 290 -23.56 -12.37 -5.28
C GLU A 290 -23.94 -11.00 -4.72
N TYR A 291 -23.46 -10.61 -3.52
CA TYR A 291 -23.78 -9.29 -2.94
C TYR A 291 -22.70 -8.22 -3.19
N ARG A 292 -21.41 -8.58 -3.33
CA ARG A 292 -20.34 -7.58 -3.52
C ARG A 292 -20.45 -6.86 -4.86
N VAL A 293 -20.84 -7.55 -5.94
CA VAL A 293 -20.97 -6.94 -7.27
C VAL A 293 -22.11 -5.90 -7.30
N PRO A 294 -23.35 -6.22 -6.86
CA PRO A 294 -24.42 -5.23 -6.72
C PRO A 294 -24.06 -4.08 -5.78
N PHE A 295 -23.38 -4.37 -4.67
CA PHE A 295 -22.99 -3.35 -3.70
C PHE A 295 -22.02 -2.34 -4.32
N ARG A 296 -20.99 -2.81 -5.01
CA ARG A 296 -20.07 -1.95 -5.76
C ARG A 296 -20.80 -1.13 -6.82
N SER A 297 -21.67 -1.78 -7.59
CA SER A 297 -22.46 -1.09 -8.61
C SER A 297 -23.29 0.04 -8.01
N PHE A 298 -23.90 -0.19 -6.85
CA PHE A 298 -24.65 0.82 -6.10
C PHE A 298 -23.75 1.99 -5.64
N LEU A 299 -22.57 1.70 -5.07
CA LEU A 299 -21.63 2.73 -4.62
C LEU A 299 -21.12 3.60 -5.78
N GLU A 300 -20.79 3.01 -6.93
CA GLU A 300 -20.37 3.73 -8.13
C GLU A 300 -21.48 4.67 -8.65
N ALA A 301 -22.74 4.21 -8.66
CA ALA A 301 -23.88 5.04 -9.03
C ALA A 301 -24.13 6.16 -8.01
N HIS A 302 -23.94 5.88 -6.72
CA HIS A 302 -24.05 6.88 -5.67
C HIS A 302 -22.95 7.95 -5.77
N GLN A 303 -21.70 7.55 -6.00
CA GLN A 303 -20.59 8.49 -6.22
C GLN A 303 -20.80 9.34 -7.48
N SER A 304 -21.35 8.74 -8.55
CA SER A 304 -21.74 9.47 -9.76
C SER A 304 -22.77 10.55 -9.47
N LEU A 305 -23.72 10.28 -8.56
CA LEU A 305 -24.73 11.24 -8.14
C LEU A 305 -24.16 12.33 -7.22
N LEU A 306 -23.23 12.00 -6.31
CA LEU A 306 -22.53 12.97 -5.44
C LEU A 306 -21.64 13.95 -6.21
N ARG A 307 -21.07 13.50 -7.33
CA ARG A 307 -20.31 14.36 -8.25
C ARG A 307 -21.22 15.30 -9.05
N ALA A 308 -22.49 14.96 -9.18
CA ALA A 308 -23.49 15.75 -9.90
C ALA A 308 -24.18 16.76 -8.96
N PRO A 309 -24.74 17.85 -9.52
CA PRO A 309 -25.43 18.83 -8.70
C PRO A 309 -26.73 18.31 -8.07
N PRO A 310 -27.12 18.85 -6.91
CA PRO A 310 -28.42 18.56 -6.31
C PRO A 310 -29.55 18.91 -7.28
N MET A 311 -30.53 18.01 -7.42
CA MET A 311 -31.70 18.22 -8.30
C MET A 311 -32.45 19.50 -7.95
N GLU A 312 -32.66 19.74 -6.65
CA GLU A 312 -33.32 20.94 -6.11
C GLU A 312 -32.69 22.24 -6.63
N PHE A 313 -31.36 22.22 -6.80
CA PHE A 313 -30.64 23.38 -7.30
C PHE A 313 -30.90 23.61 -8.80
N VAL A 314 -30.91 22.55 -9.61
CA VAL A 314 -31.23 22.65 -11.04
C VAL A 314 -32.67 23.11 -11.25
N ASP A 315 -33.60 22.60 -10.44
CA ASP A 315 -35.01 22.99 -10.49
C ASP A 315 -35.22 24.47 -10.16
N HIS A 316 -34.59 24.96 -9.09
CA HIS A 316 -34.62 26.38 -8.72
C HIS A 316 -34.16 27.30 -9.86
N PHE A 317 -33.03 26.98 -10.52
CA PHE A 317 -32.55 27.80 -11.65
C PHE A 317 -33.43 27.68 -12.91
N LEU A 318 -34.06 26.53 -13.15
CA LEU A 318 -35.02 26.37 -14.24
C LEU A 318 -36.27 27.24 -14.02
N GLU A 319 -36.83 27.25 -12.81
CA GLU A 319 -37.98 28.09 -12.46
C GLU A 319 -37.68 29.58 -12.63
N GLN A 320 -36.45 30.00 -12.27
CA GLN A 320 -36.00 31.37 -12.50
C GLN A 320 -35.90 31.74 -13.96
N HIS A 321 -35.42 30.84 -14.83
CA HIS A 321 -35.39 31.07 -16.28
C HIS A 321 -36.81 31.29 -16.84
N ASP A 322 -37.81 30.59 -16.31
CA ASP A 322 -39.21 30.73 -16.74
C ASP A 322 -39.85 32.05 -16.26
N SER A 323 -39.39 32.62 -15.15
CA SER A 323 -39.92 33.87 -14.57
C SER A 323 -39.62 35.15 -15.38
N LYS A 324 -38.77 35.09 -16.42
CA LYS A 324 -38.31 36.21 -17.27
C LYS A 324 -37.68 37.41 -16.54
N ASP A 325 -37.38 37.31 -15.25
CA ASP A 325 -36.73 38.39 -14.51
C ASP A 325 -35.19 38.28 -14.59
N ASP A 326 -34.63 38.78 -15.69
CA ASP A 326 -33.17 38.77 -15.93
C ASP A 326 -32.38 39.51 -14.84
N ARG A 327 -33.00 40.46 -14.12
CA ARG A 327 -32.33 41.20 -13.03
C ARG A 327 -32.10 40.32 -11.81
N THR A 328 -33.08 39.51 -11.45
CA THR A 328 -32.94 38.58 -10.31
C THR A 328 -31.84 37.56 -10.57
N ARG A 329 -31.80 36.99 -11.78
CA ARG A 329 -30.78 36.02 -12.20
C ARG A 329 -29.38 36.60 -12.21
N ALA A 330 -29.21 37.80 -12.75
CA ALA A 330 -27.92 38.51 -12.71
C ALA A 330 -27.47 38.76 -11.26
N SER A 331 -28.39 39.19 -10.39
CA SER A 331 -28.10 39.43 -8.98
C SER A 331 -27.72 38.15 -8.23
N GLU A 332 -28.37 37.01 -8.49
CA GLU A 332 -28.04 35.74 -7.85
C GLU A 332 -26.71 35.16 -8.35
N SER A 333 -26.43 35.25 -9.65
CA SER A 333 -25.13 34.87 -10.21
C SER A 333 -24.00 35.69 -9.60
N GLU A 334 -24.21 36.99 -9.40
CA GLU A 334 -23.25 37.87 -8.72
C GLU A 334 -23.08 37.50 -7.23
N LYS A 335 -24.14 37.13 -6.52
CA LYS A 335 -24.08 36.60 -5.15
C LYS A 335 -23.29 35.28 -5.07
N LEU A 336 -23.49 34.37 -6.01
CA LEU A 336 -22.76 33.10 -6.04
C LEU A 336 -21.28 33.32 -6.37
N LYS A 337 -20.98 34.22 -7.32
CA LYS A 337 -19.61 34.61 -7.65
C LYS A 337 -18.90 35.26 -6.46
N THR A 338 -19.58 36.17 -5.75
CA THR A 338 -19.02 36.79 -4.54
C THR A 338 -18.82 35.79 -3.41
N ASN A 339 -19.73 34.83 -3.24
CA ASN A 339 -19.57 33.73 -2.29
C ASN A 339 -18.37 32.82 -2.63
N LEU A 340 -18.24 32.40 -3.89
CA LEU A 340 -17.08 31.61 -4.33
C LEU A 340 -15.79 32.41 -4.14
N GLN A 341 -15.77 33.68 -4.53
CA GLN A 341 -14.62 34.55 -4.32
C GLN A 341 -14.29 34.71 -2.83
N ALA A 342 -15.29 34.77 -1.95
CA ALA A 342 -15.09 34.83 -0.51
C ALA A 342 -14.46 33.53 0.03
N LEU A 343 -14.87 32.36 -0.48
CA LEU A 343 -14.25 31.08 -0.13
C LEU A 343 -12.81 30.99 -0.65
N LEU A 344 -12.55 31.43 -1.89
CA LEU A 344 -11.20 31.45 -2.48
C LEU A 344 -10.27 32.48 -1.80
N ASN A 345 -10.85 33.54 -1.24
CA ASN A 345 -10.13 34.57 -0.49
C ASN A 345 -10.03 34.27 1.01
N LYS A 346 -10.48 33.10 1.49
CA LYS A 346 -10.27 32.71 2.88
C LYS A 346 -8.77 32.74 3.17
N PRO A 347 -8.32 33.48 4.20
CA PRO A 347 -6.89 33.67 4.45
C PRO A 347 -6.18 32.33 4.68
N GLU A 348 -6.86 31.35 5.24
CA GLU A 348 -6.34 30.02 5.51
C GLU A 348 -6.06 29.23 4.23
N LEU A 349 -6.92 29.36 3.20
CA LEU A 349 -6.66 28.75 1.89
C LEU A 349 -5.46 29.39 1.21
N ILE A 350 -5.40 30.73 1.25
CA ILE A 350 -4.28 31.47 0.68
C ILE A 350 -2.97 31.07 1.39
N GLU A 351 -2.99 30.96 2.71
CA GLU A 351 -1.86 30.51 3.52
C GLU A 351 -1.47 29.07 3.15
N MET A 352 -2.42 28.13 3.07
CA MET A 352 -2.14 26.75 2.66
C MET A 352 -1.51 26.65 1.27
N LEU A 353 -2.00 27.43 0.30
CA LEU A 353 -1.45 27.45 -1.06
C LEU A 353 -0.08 28.13 -1.12
N ALA A 354 0.15 29.17 -0.31
CA ALA A 354 1.45 29.80 -0.18
C ALA A 354 2.46 28.83 0.44
N LEU A 355 2.08 28.13 1.52
CA LEU A 355 2.88 27.09 2.15
C LEU A 355 3.21 25.96 1.17
N GLU A 356 2.24 25.45 0.41
CA GLU A 356 2.50 24.39 -0.60
C GLU A 356 3.56 24.83 -1.61
N ARG A 357 3.48 26.08 -2.10
CA ARG A 357 4.45 26.64 -3.04
C ARG A 357 5.83 26.85 -2.41
N GLU A 358 5.89 27.31 -1.17
CA GLU A 358 7.14 27.48 -0.43
C GLU A 358 7.79 26.13 -0.13
N LEU A 359 6.99 25.13 0.28
CA LEU A 359 7.41 23.75 0.46
C LEU A 359 8.00 23.18 -0.84
N GLU A 360 7.32 23.33 -1.99
CA GLU A 360 7.85 22.89 -3.29
C GLU A 360 9.20 23.54 -3.60
N GLN A 361 9.34 24.85 -3.33
CA GLN A 361 10.58 25.58 -3.55
C GLN A 361 11.71 25.10 -2.62
N ILE A 362 11.42 24.84 -1.35
CA ILE A 362 12.38 24.27 -0.39
C ILE A 362 12.76 22.85 -0.81
N GLU A 363 11.80 22.02 -1.25
CA GLU A 363 12.10 20.67 -1.73
C GLU A 363 13.06 20.67 -2.94
N LEU A 364 12.92 21.64 -3.84
CA LEU A 364 13.86 21.82 -4.94
C LEU A 364 15.26 22.19 -4.45
N GLN A 365 15.36 23.14 -3.52
CA GLN A 365 16.64 23.56 -2.95
C GLN A 365 17.33 22.45 -2.15
N LEU A 366 16.58 21.71 -1.34
CA LEU A 366 17.05 20.51 -0.64
C LEU A 366 17.55 19.47 -1.64
N GLY A 367 16.82 19.27 -2.75
CA GLY A 367 17.23 18.38 -3.83
C GLY A 367 18.55 18.79 -4.47
N GLU A 368 18.73 20.08 -4.75
CA GLU A 368 19.99 20.64 -5.27
C GLU A 368 21.15 20.44 -4.30
N ALA A 369 20.95 20.73 -3.01
CA ALA A 369 21.97 20.54 -1.97
C ALA A 369 22.39 19.06 -1.79
N LEU A 370 21.44 18.13 -1.92
CA LEU A 370 21.67 16.69 -1.73
C LEU A 370 22.14 15.97 -3.00
N PHE A 371 22.01 16.60 -4.17
CA PHE A 371 22.36 15.98 -5.45
C PHE A 371 23.81 15.48 -5.53
N PRO A 372 24.85 16.25 -5.10
CA PRO A 372 26.23 15.78 -5.10
C PRO A 372 26.42 14.51 -4.24
N PHE A 373 25.80 14.45 -3.08
CA PHE A 373 25.88 13.29 -2.18
C PHE A 373 25.18 12.05 -2.74
N SER A 374 24.08 12.23 -3.46
CA SER A 374 23.41 11.17 -4.20
C SER A 374 24.30 10.62 -5.31
N GLU A 375 24.94 11.48 -6.11
CA GLU A 375 25.89 11.06 -7.15
C GLU A 375 27.14 10.38 -6.58
N PHE A 376 27.63 10.86 -5.44
CA PHE A 376 28.69 10.20 -4.67
C PHE A 376 28.28 8.76 -4.30
N ALA A 377 27.09 8.58 -3.72
CA ALA A 377 26.58 7.26 -3.35
C ALA A 377 26.41 6.32 -4.56
N ARG A 378 25.90 6.83 -5.69
CA ARG A 378 25.76 6.07 -6.95
C ARG A 378 27.12 5.66 -7.51
N THR A 379 28.11 6.54 -7.43
CA THR A 379 29.48 6.24 -7.86
C THR A 379 30.09 5.11 -7.04
N LEU A 380 29.93 5.15 -5.72
CA LEU A 380 30.38 4.07 -4.84
C LEU A 380 29.73 2.73 -5.19
N ASP A 381 28.41 2.72 -5.38
CA ASP A 381 27.67 1.51 -5.77
C ASP A 381 28.14 0.96 -7.12
N HIS A 382 28.27 1.81 -8.14
CA HIS A 382 28.72 1.43 -9.47
C HIS A 382 30.13 0.81 -9.45
N LYS A 383 31.04 1.36 -8.63
CA LYS A 383 32.39 0.84 -8.45
C LYS A 383 32.45 -0.34 -7.47
N ARG A 384 31.32 -0.74 -6.88
CA ARG A 384 31.23 -1.76 -5.81
C ARG A 384 32.20 -1.44 -4.68
N ALA A 385 32.21 -0.18 -4.28
CA ALA A 385 33.05 0.37 -3.25
C ALA A 385 32.31 0.40 -1.92
N ARG A 386 33.04 0.14 -0.82
CA ARG A 386 32.53 0.25 0.54
C ARG A 386 33.36 1.24 1.35
N LEU A 387 32.72 1.94 2.27
CA LEU A 387 33.40 2.81 3.24
C LEU A 387 34.30 1.96 4.14
N LYS A 388 35.48 2.49 4.49
CA LYS A 388 36.39 1.92 5.49
C LYS A 388 36.43 2.78 6.74
N VAL A 389 36.86 2.18 7.86
CA VAL A 389 37.27 2.93 9.05
C VAL A 389 38.46 3.80 8.66
N VAL A 390 38.32 5.12 8.83
CA VAL A 390 39.38 6.10 8.59
C VAL A 390 39.72 6.72 9.93
N PRO A 391 40.93 6.48 10.48
CA PRO A 391 41.30 6.98 11.79
C PRO A 391 41.04 8.49 11.90
N LYS A 392 40.33 8.90 12.96
CA LYS A 392 39.93 10.28 13.29
C LYS A 392 38.78 10.87 12.47
N LEU A 393 38.25 10.15 11.49
CA LEU A 393 37.12 10.62 10.67
C LEU A 393 35.89 9.73 10.79
N VAL A 394 36.08 8.42 10.86
CA VAL A 394 34.98 7.45 11.00
C VAL A 394 35.43 6.40 11.98
N ASP A 395 34.77 6.34 13.12
CA ASP A 395 35.00 5.28 14.09
C ASP A 395 34.31 3.98 13.66
N ARG A 396 34.79 2.84 14.19
CA ARG A 396 34.26 1.51 13.82
C ARG A 396 32.77 1.41 14.10
N ASP A 397 32.31 2.08 15.15
CA ASP A 397 30.93 2.04 15.64
C ASP A 397 29.98 2.91 14.77
N GLU A 398 30.50 3.95 14.11
CA GLU A 398 29.73 4.86 13.24
C GLU A 398 29.62 4.35 11.80
N LEU A 399 30.55 3.49 11.38
CA LEU A 399 30.64 3.00 10.02
C LEU A 399 29.33 2.36 9.49
N PRO A 400 28.59 1.53 10.26
CA PRO A 400 27.34 0.95 9.77
C PRO A 400 26.26 1.99 9.48
N ALA A 401 26.10 3.01 10.33
CA ALA A 401 25.13 4.08 10.14
C ALA A 401 25.49 4.94 8.92
N LEU A 402 26.77 5.25 8.75
CA LEU A 402 27.25 6.00 7.59
C LEU A 402 27.09 5.22 6.27
N GLN A 403 27.32 3.90 6.28
CA GLN A 403 27.06 3.02 5.13
C GLN A 403 25.57 2.97 4.78
N GLU A 404 24.70 2.92 5.79
CA GLU A 404 23.26 3.00 5.59
C GLU A 404 22.85 4.37 5.02
N CYS A 405 23.45 5.48 5.50
CA CYS A 405 23.24 6.81 4.94
C CYS A 405 23.58 6.86 3.45
N VAL A 406 24.76 6.36 3.05
CA VAL A 406 25.16 6.25 1.64
C VAL A 406 24.16 5.39 0.86
N ARG A 407 23.75 4.24 1.39
CA ARG A 407 22.76 3.37 0.75
C ARG A 407 21.45 4.11 0.49
N ARG A 408 20.97 4.94 1.44
CA ARG A 408 19.73 5.71 1.27
C ARG A 408 19.88 6.90 0.32
N LEU A 409 21.01 7.59 0.35
CA LEU A 409 21.35 8.67 -0.59
C LEU A 409 21.34 8.22 -2.04
N LYS A 410 21.78 6.99 -2.33
CA LYS A 410 21.73 6.38 -3.66
C LYS A 410 20.34 6.47 -4.31
N TYR A 411 19.28 6.27 -3.53
CA TYR A 411 17.90 6.20 -4.02
C TYR A 411 17.18 7.56 -4.03
N ILE A 412 17.78 8.59 -3.42
CA ILE A 412 17.23 9.95 -3.43
C ILE A 412 17.46 10.54 -4.84
N LEU A 413 16.52 11.38 -5.30
CA LEU A 413 16.52 12.00 -6.64
C LEU A 413 16.53 10.98 -7.81
N CYS A 414 16.32 9.70 -7.55
CA CYS A 414 16.15 8.68 -8.58
C CYS A 414 14.69 8.66 -9.03
N ARG A 415 14.34 9.40 -10.09
CA ARG A 415 13.07 9.16 -10.77
C ARG A 415 13.15 7.82 -11.48
N LYS A 416 12.38 6.83 -11.02
CA LYS A 416 12.22 5.59 -11.76
C LYS A 416 11.61 5.93 -13.12
N ALA A 417 12.27 5.54 -14.21
CA ALA A 417 11.73 5.74 -15.56
C ALA A 417 10.30 5.15 -15.62
N GLY A 418 9.32 6.01 -15.91
CA GLY A 418 7.90 5.65 -15.93
C GLY A 418 7.11 5.89 -14.63
N SER A 419 7.70 6.45 -13.57
CA SER A 419 6.95 6.96 -12.42
C SER A 419 6.32 8.31 -12.79
N SER A 420 5.01 8.44 -12.61
CA SER A 420 4.26 9.71 -12.76
C SER A 420 4.44 10.65 -11.57
N GLU A 421 5.35 10.34 -10.64
CA GLU A 421 5.61 11.19 -9.48
C GLU A 421 6.28 12.49 -9.91
N THR A 422 5.57 13.59 -9.67
CA THR A 422 6.06 14.97 -9.85
C THR A 422 7.07 15.39 -8.78
N SER A 423 7.26 14.58 -7.73
CA SER A 423 8.18 14.88 -6.63
C SER A 423 9.63 15.05 -7.12
N THR A 424 10.36 15.92 -6.43
CA THR A 424 11.80 16.13 -6.58
C THR A 424 12.62 14.87 -6.24
N GLY A 425 12.01 13.90 -5.54
CA GLY A 425 12.63 12.61 -5.21
C GLY A 425 13.38 12.61 -3.88
N ILE A 426 13.24 13.68 -3.08
CA ILE A 426 13.78 13.75 -1.70
C ILE A 426 12.82 13.21 -0.64
N ARG A 427 11.54 13.00 -0.98
CA ARG A 427 10.50 12.51 -0.07
C ARG A 427 10.94 11.30 0.78
N PRO A 428 11.67 10.30 0.24
CA PRO A 428 12.16 9.21 1.08
C PRO A 428 12.99 9.70 2.28
N LEU A 429 13.84 10.71 2.10
CA LEU A 429 14.65 11.29 3.18
C LEU A 429 13.78 11.97 4.23
N LEU A 430 12.78 12.73 3.80
CA LEU A 430 11.86 13.43 4.70
C LEU A 430 11.04 12.44 5.55
N LEU A 431 10.68 11.28 4.96
CA LEU A 431 10.04 10.19 5.69
C LEU A 431 10.99 9.57 6.73
N ASP A 432 12.26 9.38 6.39
CA ASP A 432 13.25 8.88 7.36
C ASP A 432 13.43 9.81 8.56
N LEU A 433 13.50 11.12 8.29
CA LEU A 433 13.60 12.14 9.33
C LEU A 433 12.35 12.17 10.22
N ARG A 434 11.20 11.66 9.76
CA ARG A 434 10.01 11.43 10.59
C ARG A 434 9.93 10.03 11.21
N LEU A 435 10.91 9.17 10.95
CA LEU A 435 10.88 7.74 11.29
C LEU A 435 9.65 7.03 10.69
N VAL A 436 9.16 7.51 9.56
CA VAL A 436 8.11 6.82 8.80
C VAL A 436 8.81 5.73 7.98
N PRO A 437 8.43 4.45 8.12
CA PRO A 437 8.99 3.37 7.32
C PRO A 437 8.82 3.68 5.83
N ARG A 438 9.92 3.58 5.05
CA ARG A 438 9.90 3.80 3.59
C ARG A 438 9.28 2.64 2.82
N ASP A 439 9.42 1.45 3.37
CA ASP A 439 8.94 0.21 2.79
C ASP A 439 7.87 -0.33 3.74
N ASP A 440 6.67 -0.62 3.21
CA ASP A 440 5.69 -1.47 3.89
C ASP A 440 6.29 -2.89 4.19
N ASP A 441 7.48 -3.18 3.63
CA ASP A 441 8.26 -4.41 3.80
C ASP A 441 9.33 -4.34 4.92
N ILE A 442 9.51 -3.21 5.63
CA ILE A 442 10.50 -3.14 6.73
C ILE A 442 9.88 -3.55 8.06
N ASP A 443 10.24 -4.75 8.45
CA ASP A 443 10.14 -5.28 9.79
C ASP A 443 10.73 -4.34 10.86
N GLU A 444 9.98 -4.10 11.94
CA GLU A 444 10.31 -3.18 13.05
C GLU A 444 11.67 -3.45 13.74
N THR A 445 12.30 -4.59 13.47
CA THR A 445 13.59 -4.97 14.07
C THR A 445 14.79 -4.85 13.13
N SER A 446 14.55 -4.65 11.83
CA SER A 446 15.58 -4.39 10.81
C SER A 446 15.74 -2.89 10.54
N SER A 447 15.19 -2.04 11.41
CA SER A 447 15.58 -0.64 11.45
C SER A 447 17.06 -0.56 11.81
N CYS A 448 17.92 -0.61 10.79
CA CYS A 448 19.09 0.26 10.78
C CYS A 448 18.47 1.66 10.77
N VAL A 449 18.03 2.11 11.96
CA VAL A 449 17.60 3.48 12.16
C VAL A 449 18.85 4.24 11.76
N LEU A 450 18.77 5.06 10.71
CA LEU A 450 19.87 5.98 10.38
C LEU A 450 20.33 6.73 11.62
N PHE A 451 19.39 6.92 12.53
CA PHE A 451 19.52 7.77 13.69
C PHE A 451 19.60 6.99 14.99
N SER A 452 20.61 7.30 15.79
CA SER A 452 20.92 6.63 17.05
C SER A 452 19.96 7.09 18.17
N ASN A 453 18.72 6.59 18.19
CA ASN A 453 17.72 6.91 19.22
C ASN A 453 17.52 8.43 19.54
N PRO A 454 17.47 9.33 18.55
CA PRO A 454 17.26 10.75 18.83
C PRO A 454 15.87 11.02 19.39
N SER A 455 15.83 11.92 20.37
CA SER A 455 14.61 12.31 21.06
C SER A 455 13.78 13.32 20.25
N SER A 456 14.43 14.08 19.37
CA SER A 456 13.82 15.17 18.62
C SER A 456 14.06 15.09 17.09
N LEU A 457 13.24 15.81 16.33
CA LEU A 457 13.47 16.00 14.89
C LEU A 457 14.77 16.75 14.61
N GLU A 458 15.13 17.71 15.45
CA GLU A 458 16.35 18.50 15.29
C GLU A 458 17.59 17.63 15.47
N ASP A 459 17.60 16.75 16.48
CA ASP A 459 18.69 15.78 16.72
C ASP A 459 18.91 14.89 15.48
N ARG A 460 17.82 14.46 14.82
CA ARG A 460 17.89 13.65 13.58
C ARG A 460 18.47 14.43 12.41
N ILE A 461 18.10 15.70 12.29
CA ILE A 461 18.63 16.57 11.24
C ILE A 461 20.12 16.79 11.50
N ASP A 462 20.52 17.08 12.74
CA ASP A 462 21.92 17.26 13.11
C ASP A 462 22.75 16.01 12.81
N GLU A 463 22.25 14.84 13.17
CA GLU A 463 22.92 13.56 12.87
C GLU A 463 23.05 13.32 11.34
N LEU A 464 22.02 13.67 10.55
CA LEU A 464 22.13 13.63 9.08
C LEU A 464 23.21 14.60 8.56
N ILE A 465 23.25 15.82 9.07
CA ILE A 465 24.25 16.83 8.68
C ILE A 465 25.66 16.33 9.04
N ASP A 466 25.85 15.74 10.22
CA ASP A 466 27.11 15.16 10.64
C ASP A 466 27.57 14.02 9.73
N TYR A 467 26.63 13.16 9.28
CA TYR A 467 26.94 12.15 8.27
C TYR A 467 27.36 12.78 6.93
N LEU A 468 26.65 13.80 6.45
CA LEU A 468 27.01 14.48 5.19
C LEU A 468 28.37 15.18 5.28
N LEU A 469 28.68 15.83 6.39
CA LEU A 469 30.00 16.41 6.65
C LEU A 469 31.11 15.35 6.72
N THR A 470 30.81 14.20 7.32
CA THR A 470 31.74 13.07 7.35
C THR A 470 32.01 12.54 5.94
N LEU A 471 30.97 12.37 5.11
CA LEU A 471 31.12 11.98 3.70
C LEU A 471 31.91 13.03 2.89
N SER A 472 31.66 14.32 3.14
CA SER A 472 32.40 15.45 2.57
C SER A 472 33.89 15.41 2.90
N ASN A 473 34.26 15.01 4.12
CA ASN A 473 35.66 14.84 4.48
C ASN A 473 36.27 13.58 3.84
N LEU A 474 35.53 12.47 3.79
CA LEU A 474 36.00 11.20 3.24
C LEU A 474 36.30 11.25 1.75
N ILE A 475 35.57 12.06 0.98
CA ILE A 475 35.81 12.21 -0.47
C ILE A 475 37.22 12.73 -0.77
N LYS A 476 37.83 13.50 0.16
CA LYS A 476 39.19 14.04 0.04
C LYS A 476 40.27 13.07 0.55
N VAL A 477 39.90 12.01 1.25
CA VAL A 477 40.85 11.09 1.89
C VAL A 477 41.20 9.92 0.99
N LYS A 478 42.49 9.78 0.67
CA LYS A 478 43.02 8.62 -0.04
C LYS A 478 42.79 7.34 0.77
N ASN A 479 42.35 6.27 0.11
CA ASN A 479 42.06 4.96 0.71
C ASN A 479 40.86 4.92 1.66
N ALA A 480 39.97 5.92 1.67
CA ALA A 480 38.72 5.89 2.43
C ALA A 480 37.74 4.79 1.96
N PHE A 481 37.96 4.24 0.76
CA PHE A 481 37.05 3.29 0.12
C PHE A 481 37.76 1.97 -0.23
N ALA A 482 37.05 0.86 -0.15
CA ALA A 482 37.49 -0.48 -0.54
C ALA A 482 36.76 -0.92 -1.82
N THR A 483 37.47 -1.27 -2.90
CA THR A 483 36.86 -1.90 -4.08
C THR A 483 36.99 -3.42 -4.00
N THR A 484 36.00 -4.14 -4.52
CA THR A 484 35.99 -5.62 -4.53
C THR A 484 36.94 -6.24 -5.58
N LYS A 485 37.49 -5.45 -6.51
CA LYS A 485 38.19 -5.95 -7.70
C LYS A 485 39.72 -5.96 -7.61
N SER A 486 40.33 -5.34 -6.60
CA SER A 486 41.78 -5.13 -6.53
C SER A 486 42.36 -5.56 -5.18
N PRO A 487 42.83 -6.82 -5.06
CA PRO A 487 43.50 -7.28 -3.84
C PRO A 487 44.87 -6.61 -3.62
N SER A 488 45.41 -5.88 -4.60
CA SER A 488 46.67 -5.14 -4.48
C SER A 488 46.58 -3.77 -3.79
N GLY A 489 45.39 -3.41 -3.27
CA GLY A 489 45.26 -2.40 -2.20
C GLY A 489 45.44 -0.93 -2.56
N VAL A 490 45.52 -0.56 -3.86
CA VAL A 490 45.72 0.83 -4.30
C VAL A 490 44.77 1.22 -5.44
N ASP A 491 43.50 0.87 -5.34
CA ASP A 491 42.48 1.43 -6.22
C ASP A 491 41.95 2.72 -5.59
N THR A 492 42.42 3.86 -6.09
CA THR A 492 41.83 5.16 -5.73
C THR A 492 40.56 5.34 -6.54
N ILE A 493 39.44 5.63 -5.87
CA ILE A 493 38.19 5.97 -6.55
C ILE A 493 38.28 7.44 -6.94
N GLU A 494 38.26 7.71 -8.24
CA GLU A 494 38.17 9.07 -8.77
C GLU A 494 36.69 9.46 -8.87
N PHE A 495 36.29 10.50 -8.13
CA PHE A 495 34.99 11.15 -8.27
C PHE A 495 35.08 12.24 -9.33
N SER A 496 33.95 12.60 -9.95
CA SER A 496 33.95 13.77 -10.83
C SER A 496 34.21 15.04 -10.02
N VAL A 497 34.91 16.00 -10.62
CA VAL A 497 35.21 17.30 -9.98
C VAL A 497 33.93 17.98 -9.48
N SER A 498 32.82 17.85 -10.22
CA SER A 498 31.51 18.38 -9.81
C SER A 498 30.96 17.77 -8.52
N VAL A 499 31.17 16.46 -8.29
CA VAL A 499 30.71 15.77 -7.09
C VAL A 499 31.61 16.13 -5.91
N GLU A 500 32.92 16.17 -6.13
CA GLU A 500 33.88 16.59 -5.11
C GLU A 500 33.64 18.04 -4.65
N GLN A 501 33.50 18.97 -5.59
CA GLN A 501 33.21 20.36 -5.29
C GLN A 501 31.83 20.52 -4.62
N GLY A 502 30.81 19.87 -5.17
CA GLY A 502 29.44 19.95 -4.65
C GLY A 502 29.27 19.37 -3.24
N CYS A 503 30.00 18.30 -2.89
CA CYS A 503 29.98 17.74 -1.54
C CYS A 503 30.78 18.60 -0.54
N THR A 504 31.64 19.52 -0.99
CA THR A 504 32.67 20.13 -0.14
C THR A 504 32.61 21.65 -0.10
N GLU A 505 32.85 22.33 -1.21
CA GLU A 505 32.91 23.79 -1.27
C GLU A 505 31.51 24.41 -1.34
N ASP A 506 30.60 23.77 -2.06
CA ASP A 506 29.25 24.29 -2.28
C ASP A 506 28.24 23.83 -1.21
N PHE A 507 28.66 22.92 -0.31
CA PHE A 507 27.80 22.37 0.73
C PHE A 507 27.74 23.28 1.96
N ASP A 508 26.58 23.90 2.18
CA ASP A 508 26.28 24.70 3.37
C ASP A 508 25.42 23.88 4.36
N PRO A 509 26.01 23.32 5.44
CA PRO A 509 25.28 22.49 6.40
C PRO A 509 24.27 23.30 7.23
N GLU A 510 24.55 24.57 7.52
CA GLU A 510 23.67 25.42 8.32
C GLU A 510 22.42 25.78 7.51
N LEU A 511 22.60 26.10 6.23
CA LEU A 511 21.48 26.36 5.32
C LEU A 511 20.61 25.10 5.15
N LEU A 512 21.23 23.93 4.94
CA LEU A 512 20.48 22.67 4.80
C LEU A 512 19.68 22.35 6.08
N LYS A 513 20.27 22.54 7.27
CA LYS A 513 19.57 22.38 8.55
C LYS A 513 18.36 23.30 8.64
N CYS A 514 18.54 24.61 8.37
CA CYS A 514 17.45 25.59 8.41
C CYS A 514 16.32 25.21 7.43
N GLN A 515 16.66 24.85 6.19
CA GLN A 515 15.68 24.45 5.18
C GLN A 515 14.88 23.21 5.59
N LEU A 516 15.52 22.20 6.19
CA LEU A 516 14.82 21.01 6.69
C LEU A 516 13.86 21.36 7.84
N LEU A 517 14.30 22.18 8.79
CA LEU A 517 13.47 22.63 9.92
C LEU A 517 12.27 23.47 9.44
N ASP A 518 12.51 24.42 8.53
CA ASP A 518 11.47 25.25 7.93
C ASP A 518 10.45 24.41 7.17
N TRP A 519 10.91 23.41 6.39
CA TRP A 519 10.02 22.49 5.68
C TRP A 519 9.09 21.75 6.65
N PHE A 520 9.63 21.18 7.74
CA PHE A 520 8.80 20.47 8.70
C PHE A 520 7.83 21.38 9.45
N ALA A 521 8.26 22.58 9.83
CA ALA A 521 7.40 23.56 10.48
C ALA A 521 6.25 24.01 9.55
N MET A 522 6.54 24.23 8.27
CA MET A 522 5.54 24.56 7.25
C MET A 522 4.55 23.41 7.02
N VAL A 523 5.01 22.17 6.98
CA VAL A 523 4.14 20.99 6.87
C VAL A 523 3.24 20.85 8.09
N ASP A 524 3.76 21.04 9.29
CA ASP A 524 2.95 20.96 10.51
C ASP A 524 1.89 22.08 10.52
N ARG A 525 2.28 23.30 10.12
CA ARG A 525 1.34 24.40 9.93
C ARG A 525 0.27 24.10 8.88
N GLN A 526 0.63 23.46 7.77
CA GLN A 526 -0.32 23.05 6.74
C GLN A 526 -1.32 22.02 7.28
N HIS A 527 -0.88 21.06 8.10
CA HIS A 527 -1.77 20.09 8.75
C HIS A 527 -2.72 20.77 9.74
N GLU A 528 -2.26 21.72 10.55
CA GLU A 528 -3.12 22.50 11.45
C GLU A 528 -4.23 23.23 10.68
N LEU A 529 -3.87 23.89 9.58
CA LEU A 529 -4.82 24.58 8.71
C LEU A 529 -5.82 23.59 8.09
N GLN A 530 -5.34 22.44 7.59
CA GLN A 530 -6.21 21.41 7.03
C GLN A 530 -7.20 20.85 8.05
N ASP A 531 -6.74 20.58 9.28
CA ASP A 531 -7.59 20.03 10.33
C ASP A 531 -8.69 21.00 10.76
N SER A 532 -8.40 22.30 10.75
CA SER A 532 -9.40 23.35 11.02
C SER A 532 -10.42 23.54 9.90
N HIS A 533 -10.12 23.07 8.68
CA HIS A 533 -10.90 23.35 7.46
C HIS A 533 -11.13 22.11 6.58
N LYS A 534 -11.39 20.94 7.19
CA LYS A 534 -11.60 19.68 6.45
C LYS A 534 -12.69 19.77 5.38
N ASP A 535 -13.72 20.57 5.61
CA ASP A 535 -14.86 20.73 4.72
C ASP A 535 -14.63 21.77 3.60
N LEU A 536 -13.58 22.59 3.68
CA LEU A 536 -13.36 23.71 2.76
C LEU A 536 -13.24 23.29 1.28
N PRO A 537 -12.50 22.22 0.92
CA PRO A 537 -12.44 21.77 -0.48
C PRO A 537 -13.84 21.41 -1.03
N GLU A 538 -14.67 20.78 -0.21
CA GLU A 538 -16.05 20.43 -0.57
C GLU A 538 -16.95 21.66 -0.65
N GLU A 539 -16.77 22.66 0.21
CA GLU A 539 -17.46 23.96 0.11
C GLU A 539 -17.13 24.67 -1.20
N ILE A 540 -15.85 24.72 -1.58
CA ILE A 540 -15.37 25.33 -2.83
C ILE A 540 -15.98 24.58 -4.02
N ARG A 541 -15.85 23.24 -4.06
CA ARG A 541 -16.44 22.41 -5.12
C ARG A 541 -17.93 22.66 -5.28
N ARG A 542 -18.68 22.71 -4.17
CA ARG A 542 -20.13 23.01 -4.19
C ARG A 542 -20.41 24.42 -4.69
N ALA A 543 -19.62 25.42 -4.29
CA ALA A 543 -19.79 26.80 -4.74
C ALA A 543 -19.48 26.97 -6.24
N GLU A 544 -18.43 26.32 -6.75
CA GLU A 544 -18.10 26.28 -8.18
C GLU A 544 -19.20 25.63 -9.00
N MET A 545 -19.70 24.48 -8.53
CA MET A 545 -20.81 23.77 -9.15
C MET A 545 -22.07 24.65 -9.21
N LYS A 546 -22.40 25.34 -8.10
CA LYS A 546 -23.53 26.27 -8.05
C LYS A 546 -23.38 27.42 -9.05
N MET A 547 -22.19 28.02 -9.12
CA MET A 547 -21.90 29.09 -10.07
C MET A 547 -22.01 28.63 -11.53
N SER A 548 -21.51 27.43 -11.84
CA SER A 548 -21.57 26.84 -13.19
C SER A 548 -23.01 26.67 -13.67
N ILE A 549 -23.89 26.16 -12.81
CA ILE A 549 -25.32 25.95 -13.11
C ILE A 549 -26.06 27.27 -13.24
N ALA A 550 -25.77 28.25 -12.37
CA ALA A 550 -26.37 29.58 -12.48
C ALA A 550 -26.05 30.27 -13.82
N GLY A 551 -24.86 30.01 -14.38
CA GLY A 551 -24.44 30.50 -15.70
C GLY A 551 -24.97 29.68 -16.89
N ALA A 552 -25.57 28.51 -16.65
CA ALA A 552 -26.00 27.62 -17.72
C ALA A 552 -27.30 28.09 -18.41
N SER A 553 -27.43 27.75 -19.70
CA SER A 553 -28.65 28.03 -20.46
C SER A 553 -29.82 27.15 -20.00
N ALA A 554 -31.06 27.61 -20.17
CA ALA A 554 -32.26 26.81 -19.82
C ALA A 554 -32.27 25.44 -20.51
N GLN A 555 -31.78 25.35 -21.76
CA GLN A 555 -31.68 24.09 -22.48
C GLN A 555 -30.63 23.16 -21.85
N SER A 556 -29.46 23.69 -21.47
CA SER A 556 -28.43 22.94 -20.75
C SER A 556 -28.94 22.44 -19.41
N LEU A 557 -29.67 23.28 -18.67
CA LEU A 557 -30.27 22.91 -17.38
C LEU A 557 -31.32 21.79 -17.53
N LYS A 558 -32.15 21.82 -18.59
CA LYS A 558 -33.08 20.72 -18.89
C LYS A 558 -32.35 19.42 -19.17
N LEU A 559 -31.28 19.45 -19.97
CA LEU A 559 -30.43 18.27 -20.24
C LEU A 559 -29.78 17.74 -18.96
N VAL A 560 -29.29 18.63 -18.09
CA VAL A 560 -28.74 18.24 -16.78
C VAL A 560 -29.81 17.60 -15.90
N LYS A 561 -31.01 18.18 -15.83
CA LYS A 561 -32.15 17.61 -15.08
C LYS A 561 -32.53 16.22 -15.58
N GLU A 562 -32.66 16.04 -16.90
CA GLU A 562 -32.90 14.73 -17.50
C GLU A 562 -31.80 13.73 -17.15
N ARG A 563 -30.53 14.15 -17.24
CA ARG A 563 -29.39 13.29 -16.87
C ARG A 563 -29.39 12.92 -15.39
N LEU A 564 -29.70 13.87 -14.50
CA LEU A 564 -29.81 13.63 -13.05
C LEU A 564 -30.95 12.65 -12.75
N ALA A 565 -32.09 12.77 -13.43
CA ALA A 565 -33.21 11.84 -13.28
C ALA A 565 -32.79 10.41 -13.69
N THR A 566 -32.04 10.28 -14.80
CA THR A 566 -31.45 9.00 -15.22
C THR A 566 -30.48 8.44 -14.18
N LEU A 567 -29.61 9.27 -13.58
CA LEU A 567 -28.68 8.84 -12.54
C LEU A 567 -29.39 8.41 -11.25
N GLN A 568 -30.43 9.14 -10.84
CA GLN A 568 -31.26 8.77 -9.69
C GLN A 568 -32.00 7.46 -9.93
N SER A 569 -32.56 7.28 -11.12
CA SER A 569 -33.22 6.02 -11.52
C SER A 569 -32.23 4.85 -11.55
N ASP A 570 -31.04 5.02 -12.12
CA ASP A 570 -29.99 3.99 -12.15
C ASP A 570 -29.53 3.62 -10.73
N ARG A 571 -29.28 4.62 -9.87
CA ARG A 571 -28.97 4.40 -8.45
C ARG A 571 -30.08 3.64 -7.72
N GLN A 572 -31.34 3.99 -7.96
CA GLN A 572 -32.49 3.34 -7.33
C GLN A 572 -32.63 1.89 -7.79
N GLN A 573 -32.51 1.63 -9.10
CA GLN A 573 -32.53 0.28 -9.65
C GLN A 573 -31.41 -0.59 -9.08
N ARG A 574 -30.19 -0.07 -8.98
CA ARG A 574 -29.06 -0.79 -8.38
C ARG A 574 -29.26 -1.05 -6.88
N PHE A 575 -29.91 -0.13 -6.17
CA PHE A 575 -30.26 -0.33 -4.77
C PHE A 575 -31.31 -1.43 -4.59
N GLU A 576 -32.33 -1.49 -5.44
CA GLU A 576 -33.36 -2.54 -5.42
C GLU A 576 -32.74 -3.92 -5.65
N ILE A 577 -31.85 -4.04 -6.66
CA ILE A 577 -31.11 -5.28 -6.92
C ILE A 577 -30.23 -5.65 -5.72
N LEU A 578 -29.50 -4.69 -5.14
CA LEU A 578 -28.69 -4.92 -3.95
C LEU A 578 -29.55 -5.42 -2.77
N GLN A 579 -30.69 -4.78 -2.53
CA GLN A 579 -31.59 -5.17 -1.46
C GLN A 579 -32.12 -6.60 -1.66
N GLU A 580 -32.63 -6.93 -2.84
CA GLU A 580 -33.10 -8.28 -3.17
C GLU A 580 -32.01 -9.33 -2.95
N MET A 581 -30.80 -9.08 -3.47
CA MET A 581 -29.68 -10.01 -3.34
C MET A 581 -29.24 -10.20 -1.87
N VAL A 582 -29.19 -9.12 -1.09
CA VAL A 582 -28.80 -9.20 0.34
C VAL A 582 -29.88 -9.90 1.16
N GLU A 583 -31.15 -9.63 0.89
CA GLU A 583 -32.29 -10.30 1.54
C GLU A 583 -32.28 -11.81 1.27
N GLU A 584 -32.10 -12.21 0.00
CA GLU A 584 -32.02 -13.61 -0.39
C GLU A 584 -30.83 -14.32 0.26
N VAL A 585 -29.62 -13.74 0.16
CA VAL A 585 -28.40 -14.32 0.71
C VAL A 585 -28.48 -14.45 2.23
N CYS A 586 -28.94 -13.42 2.94
CA CYS A 586 -29.03 -13.47 4.41
C CYS A 586 -30.05 -14.51 4.88
N LEU A 587 -31.18 -14.64 4.19
CA LEU A 587 -32.17 -15.66 4.52
C LEU A 587 -31.63 -17.07 4.22
N ARG A 588 -31.03 -17.27 3.05
CA ARG A 588 -30.53 -18.57 2.57
C ARG A 588 -29.33 -19.08 3.37
N GLU A 589 -28.38 -18.19 3.69
CA GLU A 589 -27.08 -18.56 4.26
C GLU A 589 -26.97 -18.34 5.76
N MET A 590 -27.78 -17.43 6.33
CA MET A 590 -27.71 -17.03 7.73
C MET A 590 -29.04 -17.21 8.47
N ASN A 591 -30.12 -17.52 7.75
CA ASN A 591 -31.48 -17.59 8.29
C ASN A 591 -31.88 -16.28 9.01
N LEU A 592 -31.51 -15.14 8.41
CA LEU A 592 -31.80 -13.79 8.90
C LEU A 592 -32.67 -13.03 7.90
N PHE A 593 -33.75 -12.43 8.39
CA PHE A 593 -34.50 -11.42 7.67
C PHE A 593 -33.75 -10.09 7.79
N VAL A 594 -33.13 -9.64 6.72
CA VAL A 594 -32.46 -8.34 6.65
C VAL A 594 -33.32 -7.39 5.84
N ARG A 595 -33.23 -6.09 6.09
CA ARG A 595 -33.80 -5.07 5.20
C ARG A 595 -32.82 -3.94 5.05
N LEU A 596 -32.52 -3.55 3.81
CA LEU A 596 -31.64 -2.43 3.55
C LEU A 596 -32.39 -1.10 3.57
N THR A 597 -31.71 -0.07 4.07
CA THR A 597 -32.12 1.34 3.96
C THR A 597 -31.14 2.07 3.05
N GLN A 598 -31.70 2.84 2.13
CA GLN A 598 -30.92 3.63 1.19
C GLN A 598 -30.38 4.90 1.87
N PRO A 599 -29.10 5.26 1.72
CA PRO A 599 -28.59 6.56 2.14
C PRO A 599 -29.28 7.69 1.37
N ALA A 600 -29.20 8.93 1.87
CA ALA A 600 -29.75 10.05 1.12
C ALA A 600 -28.95 10.27 -0.19
N PRO A 601 -29.55 10.81 -1.27
CA PRO A 601 -28.89 10.95 -2.57
C PRO A 601 -27.57 11.75 -2.55
N GLN A 602 -27.45 12.70 -1.62
CA GLN A 602 -26.32 13.62 -1.47
C GLN A 602 -25.56 13.42 -0.16
N GLU A 603 -25.79 12.29 0.54
CA GLU A 603 -25.06 11.97 1.76
C GLU A 603 -23.63 11.51 1.43
N SER A 604 -22.62 12.13 2.05
CA SER A 604 -21.25 11.62 1.97
C SER A 604 -21.18 10.26 2.68
N LEU A 605 -20.70 9.24 1.99
CA LEU A 605 -20.55 7.91 2.58
C LEU A 605 -19.12 7.73 3.08
N GLU A 606 -18.97 7.49 4.37
CA GLU A 606 -17.67 7.26 5.01
C GLU A 606 -17.60 5.83 5.55
N LEU A 607 -16.47 5.17 5.31
CA LEU A 607 -16.13 3.94 6.01
C LEU A 607 -15.75 4.30 7.45
N LYS A 608 -16.61 3.96 8.40
CA LYS A 608 -16.29 4.11 9.81
C LYS A 608 -15.21 3.12 10.20
N GLU A 609 -14.26 3.54 11.03
CA GLU A 609 -13.25 2.65 11.60
C GLU A 609 -13.92 1.46 12.26
N VAL A 610 -13.50 0.25 11.87
CA VAL A 610 -14.06 -0.99 12.42
C VAL A 610 -13.10 -1.55 13.46
N SER A 611 -13.58 -1.66 14.71
CA SER A 611 -12.83 -2.26 15.82
C SER A 611 -12.69 -3.78 15.74
N THR A 612 -13.29 -4.42 14.73
CA THR A 612 -13.22 -5.87 14.58
C THR A 612 -11.83 -6.30 14.10
N PRO A 613 -11.16 -7.20 14.83
CA PRO A 613 -9.77 -7.57 14.55
C PRO A 613 -9.59 -8.33 13.22
N GLY A 614 -10.67 -8.91 12.66
CA GLY A 614 -10.58 -9.82 11.51
C GLY A 614 -10.29 -11.26 11.94
N PHE A 615 -10.33 -12.18 10.98
CA PHE A 615 -10.22 -13.63 11.20
C PHE A 615 -8.92 -14.01 11.93
N LEU A 616 -7.78 -13.43 11.54
CA LEU A 616 -6.47 -13.66 12.16
C LEU A 616 -6.04 -12.55 13.11
N GLY A 617 -6.89 -11.57 13.40
CA GLY A 617 -6.45 -10.36 14.09
C GLY A 617 -6.09 -10.55 15.56
N ILE A 618 -6.73 -11.49 16.28
CA ILE A 618 -6.35 -11.78 17.67
C ILE A 618 -4.92 -12.34 17.74
N PRO A 619 -4.55 -13.39 16.96
CA PRO A 619 -3.17 -13.85 16.88
C PRO A 619 -2.15 -12.77 16.52
N LEU A 620 -2.48 -11.91 15.54
CA LEU A 620 -1.60 -10.82 15.11
C LEU A 620 -1.39 -9.79 16.22
N ALA A 621 -2.48 -9.35 16.87
CA ALA A 621 -2.40 -8.41 17.99
C ALA A 621 -1.61 -8.98 19.17
N LEU A 622 -1.77 -10.28 19.48
CA LEU A 622 -0.98 -10.95 20.52
C LEU A 622 0.51 -11.07 20.17
N ALA A 623 0.84 -11.11 18.88
CA ALA A 623 2.21 -11.09 18.39
C ALA A 623 2.82 -9.68 18.29
N GLY A 624 2.03 -8.63 18.57
CA GLY A 624 2.47 -7.24 18.44
C GLY A 624 2.47 -6.74 16.99
N GLU A 625 1.88 -7.49 16.05
CA GLU A 625 1.81 -7.08 14.64
C GLU A 625 0.81 -5.94 14.46
N THR A 626 1.12 -5.03 13.53
CA THR A 626 0.17 -4.01 13.08
C THR A 626 -0.96 -4.70 12.30
N LEU A 627 -2.20 -4.53 12.79
CA LEU A 627 -3.35 -5.03 12.05
C LEU A 627 -3.49 -4.19 10.78
N PRO A 628 -3.74 -4.81 9.61
CA PRO A 628 -4.02 -4.04 8.40
C PRO A 628 -5.14 -3.03 8.70
N LEU A 629 -4.98 -1.77 8.30
CA LEU A 629 -6.00 -0.74 8.53
C LEU A 629 -7.35 -1.24 7.97
N GLY A 630 -8.41 -1.16 8.78
CA GLY A 630 -9.73 -1.70 8.48
C GLY A 630 -10.81 -0.68 8.76
#